data_AF-A0A1H4Z2G7-F1
#
_entry.id   AF-A0A1H4Z2G7-F1
#
_cell.length_a   1.000
_cell.length_b   1.000
_cell.length_c   1.000
_cell.angle_alpha   90.00
_cell.angle_beta   90.00
_cell.angle_gamma   90.00
#
_symmetry.space_group_name_H-M   'P 1'
#
loop_
_entity.id
_entity.type
_entity.pdbx_description
1 polymer ?
#
loop_
_entity_poly.entity_id
_entity_poly.type
_entity_poly.pdbx_seq_one_letter_code
_entity_poly.pdbx_strand_id
1 'polypeptide(L)'
;MKTERRGGTALGAKVLGAVLLIPAVALAACSVVADHCQEARERDAFEATREDAARFADALVAEKGLTPTDQDVRDALDHFAGHGPHLGAPAVVRPVEGGTRVFVPFSRRYERTVPVFGPADAVATRCFTIDLPKAGPARPRVTAHDSGEPCHG
;
A
#
# COMPACT_ATOMS: atom_id res chain seq x y z
N MET A 1 -36.95 31.82 62.04
CA MET A 1 -35.53 31.42 61.86
C MET A 1 -35.30 31.09 60.39
N LYS A 2 -34.38 31.81 59.75
CA LYS A 2 -33.90 31.56 58.38
C LYS A 2 -32.84 30.47 58.46
N THR A 3 -33.02 29.37 57.74
CA THR A 3 -31.94 28.40 57.48
C THR A 3 -31.64 28.40 55.99
N GLU A 4 -30.70 29.26 55.60
CA GLU A 4 -29.88 29.01 54.42
C GLU A 4 -29.14 27.69 54.62
N ARG A 5 -29.28 26.76 53.65
CA ARG A 5 -28.27 25.72 53.45
C ARG A 5 -27.74 25.84 52.02
N ARG A 6 -26.64 26.59 51.93
CA ARG A 6 -25.83 26.80 50.74
C ARG A 6 -25.00 25.53 50.49
N GLY A 7 -25.05 25.05 49.25
CA GLY A 7 -23.92 24.42 48.54
C GLY A 7 -23.49 23.03 48.99
N GLY A 8 -23.67 22.03 48.12
CA GLY A 8 -23.06 20.72 48.36
C GLY A 8 -23.31 19.62 47.33
N THR A 9 -23.47 19.92 46.03
CA THR A 9 -23.67 18.86 45.01
C THR A 9 -22.88 19.10 43.72
N ALA A 10 -21.74 19.82 43.77
CA ALA A 10 -20.98 20.17 42.57
C ALA A 10 -19.59 19.53 42.46
N LEU A 11 -19.12 18.77 43.48
CA LEU A 11 -17.78 18.14 43.42
C LEU A 11 -17.80 16.70 42.90
N GLY A 12 -18.80 15.88 43.27
CA GLY A 12 -18.84 14.46 42.88
C GLY A 12 -18.96 14.21 41.38
N ALA A 13 -19.80 15.01 40.69
CA ALA A 13 -20.01 14.88 39.24
C ALA A 13 -18.79 15.30 38.41
N LYS A 14 -18.00 16.28 38.88
CA LYS A 14 -16.78 16.73 38.20
C LYS A 14 -15.66 15.71 38.31
N VAL A 15 -15.55 15.02 39.46
CA VAL A 15 -14.53 13.98 39.68
C VAL A 15 -14.88 12.71 38.89
N LEU A 16 -16.14 12.27 38.87
CA LEU A 16 -16.57 11.14 38.02
C LEU A 16 -16.45 11.46 36.53
N GLY A 17 -16.79 12.68 36.11
CA GLY A 17 -16.60 13.13 34.73
C GLY A 17 -15.13 13.12 34.31
N ALA A 18 -14.22 13.64 35.15
CA ALA A 18 -12.79 13.62 34.88
C ALA A 18 -12.19 12.21 34.86
N VAL A 19 -12.63 11.32 35.77
CA VAL A 19 -12.17 9.92 35.83
C VAL A 19 -12.64 9.09 34.64
N LEU A 20 -13.78 9.42 34.02
CA LEU A 20 -14.25 8.75 32.80
C LEU A 20 -13.73 9.40 31.51
N LEU A 21 -13.44 10.70 31.53
CA LEU A 21 -12.87 11.41 30.37
C LEU A 21 -11.43 10.98 30.10
N ILE A 22 -10.60 10.79 31.13
CA ILE A 22 -9.21 10.34 30.95
C ILE A 22 -9.11 9.01 30.17
N PRO A 23 -9.82 7.92 30.55
CA PRO A 23 -9.78 6.67 29.80
C PRO A 23 -10.45 6.80 28.42
N ALA A 24 -11.50 7.60 28.27
CA ALA A 24 -12.12 7.81 26.96
C ALA A 24 -11.18 8.54 25.98
N VAL A 25 -10.48 9.58 26.45
CA VAL A 25 -9.47 10.31 25.66
C VAL A 25 -8.27 9.42 25.37
N ALA A 26 -7.82 8.61 26.32
CA ALA A 26 -6.75 7.64 26.10
C ALA A 26 -7.14 6.60 25.04
N LEU A 27 -8.37 6.06 25.09
CA LEU A 27 -8.87 5.11 24.09
C LEU A 27 -8.97 5.75 22.69
N ALA A 28 -9.48 6.98 22.60
CA ALA A 28 -9.54 7.71 21.34
C ALA A 28 -8.15 8.02 20.76
N ALA A 29 -7.19 8.39 21.62
CA ALA A 29 -5.81 8.59 21.20
C ALA A 29 -5.17 7.28 20.70
N CYS A 30 -5.40 6.16 21.40
CA CYS A 30 -4.91 4.85 20.99
C CYS A 30 -5.51 4.40 19.66
N SER A 31 -6.81 4.64 19.40
CA SER A 31 -7.43 4.29 18.12
C SER A 31 -6.85 5.13 16.98
N VAL A 32 -6.70 6.45 17.18
CA VAL A 32 -6.09 7.33 16.17
C VAL A 32 -4.65 6.93 15.85
N VAL A 33 -3.86 6.57 16.86
CA VAL A 33 -2.49 6.09 16.66
C VAL A 33 -2.49 4.75 15.92
N ALA A 34 -3.40 3.83 16.25
CA ALA A 34 -3.51 2.55 15.56
C ALA A 34 -3.87 2.73 14.08
N ASP A 35 -4.84 3.60 13.78
CA ASP A 35 -5.26 3.92 12.41
C ASP A 35 -4.10 4.58 11.64
N HIS A 36 -3.42 5.56 12.24
CA HIS A 36 -2.27 6.22 11.60
C HIS A 36 -1.10 5.26 11.36
N CYS A 37 -0.81 4.36 12.30
CA CYS A 37 0.21 3.32 12.13
C CYS A 37 -0.17 2.35 11.01
N GLN A 38 -1.45 2.01 10.87
CA GLN A 38 -1.94 1.16 9.79
C GLN A 38 -1.83 1.85 8.43
N GLU A 39 -2.28 3.10 8.32
CA GLU A 39 -2.14 3.89 7.09
C GLU A 39 -0.67 4.05 6.67
N ALA A 40 0.24 4.23 7.64
CA ALA A 40 1.68 4.27 7.37
C ALA A 40 2.19 2.94 6.79
N ARG A 41 1.80 1.79 7.38
CA ARG A 41 2.18 0.46 6.86
C ARG A 41 1.63 0.19 5.47
N GLU A 42 0.38 0.57 5.22
CA GLU A 42 -0.24 0.43 3.91
C GLU A 42 0.51 1.30 2.88
N ARG A 43 0.82 2.55 3.24
CA ARG A 43 1.55 3.46 2.37
C ARG A 43 2.98 2.99 2.09
N ASP A 44 3.68 2.48 3.10
CA ASP A 44 5.02 1.91 2.94
C ASP A 44 4.98 0.69 2.01
N ALA A 45 3.99 -0.20 2.19
CA ALA A 45 3.80 -1.35 1.30
C ALA A 45 3.45 -0.91 -0.13
N PHE A 46 2.62 0.13 -0.29
CA PHE A 46 2.25 0.68 -1.58
C PHE A 46 3.44 1.35 -2.28
N GLU A 47 4.29 2.12 -1.58
CA GLU A 47 5.49 2.72 -2.16
C GLU A 47 6.58 1.68 -2.46
N ALA A 48 6.71 0.62 -1.64
CA ALA A 48 7.64 -0.48 -1.89
C ALA A 48 7.38 -1.19 -3.23
N THR A 49 6.13 -1.19 -3.73
CA THR A 49 5.82 -1.72 -5.06
C THR A 49 6.54 -0.97 -6.19
N ARG A 50 6.90 0.31 -6.01
CA ARG A 50 7.66 1.09 -7.01
C ARG A 50 9.09 0.59 -7.12
N GLU A 51 9.71 0.26 -5.99
CA GLU A 51 11.07 -0.30 -5.97
C GLU A 51 11.11 -1.70 -6.58
N ASP A 52 10.08 -2.51 -6.33
CA ASP A 52 9.93 -3.82 -6.97
C ASP A 52 9.77 -3.68 -8.49
N ALA A 53 8.93 -2.76 -8.95
CA ALA A 53 8.74 -2.49 -10.38
C ALA A 53 10.01 -1.98 -11.06
N ALA A 54 10.79 -1.12 -10.39
CA ALA A 54 12.07 -0.63 -10.90
C ALA A 54 13.10 -1.77 -11.02
N ARG A 55 13.27 -2.58 -9.97
CA ARG A 55 14.17 -3.75 -10.01
C ARG A 55 13.75 -4.76 -11.07
N PHE A 56 12.44 -4.99 -11.23
CA PHE A 56 11.92 -5.85 -12.28
C PHE A 56 12.24 -5.30 -13.68
N ALA A 57 12.04 -4.01 -13.92
CA ALA A 57 12.35 -3.39 -15.21
C ALA A 57 13.84 -3.52 -15.54
N ASP A 58 14.72 -3.29 -14.57
CA ASP A 58 16.16 -3.44 -14.74
C ASP A 58 16.54 -4.91 -15.02
N ALA A 59 15.97 -5.87 -14.28
CA ALA A 59 16.20 -7.30 -14.49
C ALA A 59 15.70 -7.78 -15.85
N LEU A 60 14.49 -7.37 -16.25
CA LEU A 60 13.90 -7.70 -17.53
C LEU A 60 14.78 -7.21 -18.70
N VAL A 61 15.29 -5.98 -18.62
CA VAL A 61 16.20 -5.45 -19.64
C VAL A 61 17.54 -6.18 -19.63
N ALA A 62 18.09 -6.52 -18.46
CA ALA A 62 19.35 -7.22 -18.34
C ALA A 62 19.31 -8.64 -18.93
N GLU A 63 18.20 -9.37 -18.73
CA GLU A 63 18.07 -10.76 -19.12
C GLU A 63 17.47 -10.95 -20.52
N LYS A 64 16.48 -10.13 -20.87
CA LYS A 64 15.63 -10.31 -22.06
C LYS A 64 15.77 -9.18 -23.08
N GLY A 65 16.47 -8.11 -22.72
CA GLY A 65 16.68 -6.95 -23.58
C GLY A 65 15.46 -6.02 -23.66
N LEU A 66 15.43 -5.19 -24.69
CA LEU A 66 14.45 -4.10 -24.84
C LEU A 66 13.14 -4.51 -25.53
N THR A 67 13.08 -5.73 -26.07
CA THR A 67 11.91 -6.24 -26.81
C THR A 67 11.47 -7.61 -26.28
N PRO A 68 11.07 -7.70 -24.99
CA PRO A 68 10.63 -8.96 -24.41
C PRO A 68 9.30 -9.40 -25.01
N THR A 69 9.09 -10.72 -25.07
CA THR A 69 7.79 -11.31 -25.39
C THR A 69 6.88 -11.36 -24.15
N ASP A 70 5.58 -11.63 -24.33
CA ASP A 70 4.69 -11.90 -23.19
C ASP A 70 5.19 -13.04 -22.31
N GLN A 71 5.83 -14.06 -22.91
CA GLN A 71 6.39 -15.17 -22.17
C GLN A 71 7.61 -14.74 -21.34
N ASP A 72 8.50 -13.93 -21.91
CA ASP A 72 9.67 -13.42 -21.19
C ASP A 72 9.29 -12.61 -19.96
N VAL A 73 8.24 -11.79 -20.08
CA VAL A 73 7.71 -11.00 -18.96
C VAL A 73 7.09 -11.91 -17.90
N ARG A 74 6.33 -12.94 -18.29
CA ARG A 74 5.77 -13.92 -17.35
C ARG A 74 6.86 -14.70 -16.61
N ASP A 75 7.84 -15.23 -17.34
CA ASP A 75 8.95 -15.99 -16.75
C ASP A 75 9.76 -15.11 -15.78
N ALA A 76 10.03 -13.85 -16.15
CA ALA A 76 10.71 -12.90 -15.29
C ALA A 76 9.88 -12.58 -14.03
N LEU A 77 8.55 -12.46 -14.16
CA LEU A 77 7.66 -12.23 -13.02
C LEU A 77 7.58 -13.42 -12.08
N ASP A 78 7.55 -14.63 -12.62
CA ASP A 78 7.56 -15.86 -11.82
C ASP A 78 8.90 -16.04 -11.09
N HIS A 79 10.01 -15.69 -11.74
CA HIS A 79 11.33 -15.68 -11.10
C HIS A 79 11.44 -14.63 -9.99
N PHE A 80 10.94 -13.43 -10.24
CA PHE A 80 10.95 -12.34 -9.25
C PHE A 80 10.01 -12.61 -8.06
N ALA A 81 8.92 -13.34 -8.29
CA ALA A 81 7.88 -13.64 -7.30
C ALA A 81 8.17 -14.85 -6.43
N GLY A 82 9.43 -15.30 -6.35
CA GLY A 82 9.85 -16.41 -5.51
C GLY A 82 9.25 -16.41 -4.09
N HIS A 83 8.83 -15.26 -3.52
CA HIS A 83 8.28 -15.12 -2.16
C HIS A 83 6.97 -14.29 -1.99
N GLY A 84 6.07 -14.19 -2.99
CA GLY A 84 4.78 -13.51 -2.75
C GLY A 84 3.71 -13.67 -3.84
N PRO A 85 2.40 -13.70 -3.50
CA PRO A 85 1.35 -13.95 -4.49
C PRO A 85 1.14 -12.76 -5.42
N HIS A 86 1.33 -13.00 -6.73
CA HIS A 86 0.68 -12.23 -7.79
C HIS A 86 -0.83 -12.46 -7.67
N LEU A 87 -1.57 -11.48 -7.16
CA LEU A 87 -3.03 -11.59 -7.02
C LEU A 87 -3.75 -11.34 -8.36
N GLY A 88 -3.46 -12.20 -9.34
CA GLY A 88 -4.40 -12.59 -10.39
C GLY A 88 -4.51 -11.72 -11.65
N ALA A 89 -3.80 -10.59 -11.77
CA ALA A 89 -3.79 -9.83 -13.03
C ALA A 89 -2.59 -10.24 -13.91
N PRO A 90 -2.82 -10.73 -15.15
CA PRO A 90 -1.73 -11.10 -16.05
C PRO A 90 -0.97 -9.85 -16.50
N ALA A 91 0.35 -9.97 -16.63
CA ALA A 91 1.13 -8.95 -17.32
C ALA A 91 0.77 -8.93 -18.81
N VAL A 92 0.77 -7.74 -19.41
CA VAL A 92 0.42 -7.52 -20.81
C VAL A 92 1.56 -6.79 -21.50
N VAL A 93 2.05 -7.34 -22.61
CA VAL A 93 3.05 -6.68 -23.45
C VAL A 93 2.39 -6.13 -24.71
N ARG A 94 2.70 -4.88 -25.05
CA ARG A 94 2.21 -4.23 -26.26
C ARG A 94 3.34 -3.55 -27.03
N PRO A 95 3.52 -3.84 -28.32
CA PRO A 95 4.37 -3.03 -29.16
C PRO A 95 3.76 -1.63 -29.33
N VAL A 96 4.60 -0.61 -29.29
CA VAL A 96 4.24 0.80 -29.54
C VAL A 96 5.25 1.40 -30.52
N GLU A 97 4.92 2.54 -31.14
CA GLU A 97 5.77 3.15 -32.17
C GLU A 97 7.23 3.36 -31.71
N GLY A 98 7.42 3.71 -30.43
CA GLY A 98 8.72 3.96 -29.79
C GLY A 98 9.40 2.76 -29.12
N GLY A 99 8.81 1.56 -29.15
CA GLY A 99 9.36 0.39 -28.45
C GLY A 99 8.31 -0.59 -27.94
N THR A 100 8.48 -1.08 -26.72
CA THR A 100 7.59 -2.06 -26.09
C THR A 100 7.05 -1.50 -24.78
N ARG A 101 5.74 -1.57 -24.59
CA ARG A 101 5.07 -1.18 -23.35
C ARG A 101 4.62 -2.43 -22.60
N VAL A 102 5.00 -2.54 -21.34
CA VAL A 102 4.60 -3.65 -20.47
C VAL A 102 3.70 -3.10 -19.36
N PHE A 103 2.56 -3.76 -19.13
CA PHE A 103 1.67 -3.49 -18.01
C PHE A 103 1.79 -4.63 -17.02
N VAL A 104 2.09 -4.32 -15.77
CA VAL A 104 2.35 -5.33 -14.74
C VAL A 104 1.85 -4.89 -13.36
N PRO A 105 1.16 -5.77 -12.62
CA PRO A 105 0.83 -5.53 -11.23
C PRO A 105 1.99 -5.95 -10.31
N PHE A 106 2.23 -5.16 -9.26
CA PHE A 106 3.03 -5.57 -8.11
C PHE A 106 2.19 -5.49 -6.84
N SER A 107 2.40 -6.47 -5.94
CA SER A 107 1.70 -6.59 -4.68
C SER A 107 2.68 -6.73 -3.52
N ARG A 108 2.36 -6.08 -2.39
CA ARG A 108 3.11 -6.21 -1.14
C ARG A 108 2.16 -6.50 0.02
N ARG A 109 2.49 -7.52 0.81
CA ARG A 109 1.78 -7.83 2.03
C ARG A 109 2.16 -6.86 3.14
N TYR A 110 1.20 -6.49 3.96
CA TYR A 110 1.41 -5.74 5.19
C TYR A 110 0.46 -6.23 6.28
N GLU A 111 0.84 -6.04 7.54
CA GLU A 111 0.00 -6.35 8.69
C GLU A 111 -0.95 -5.18 8.96
N ARG A 112 -2.25 -5.41 8.80
CA ARG A 112 -3.31 -4.50 9.25
C ARG A 112 -3.85 -4.96 10.60
N THR A 113 -4.43 -4.04 11.36
CA THR A 113 -5.12 -4.36 12.60
C THR A 113 -6.62 -4.30 12.36
N VAL A 114 -7.31 -5.41 12.59
CA VAL A 114 -8.78 -5.44 12.52
C VAL A 114 -9.32 -5.22 13.94
N PRO A 115 -10.20 -4.22 14.15
CA PRO A 115 -10.83 -4.02 15.45
C PRO A 115 -11.45 -5.33 15.95
N VAL A 116 -11.23 -5.67 17.22
CA VAL A 116 -11.71 -6.91 17.88
C VAL A 116 -10.97 -8.20 17.46
N PHE A 117 -10.45 -8.30 16.24
CA PHE A 117 -9.85 -9.55 15.73
C PHE A 117 -8.31 -9.59 15.76
N GLY A 118 -7.65 -8.45 15.99
CA GLY A 118 -6.19 -8.38 16.10
C GLY A 118 -5.48 -8.25 14.74
N PRO A 119 -4.19 -8.61 14.65
CA PRO A 119 -3.42 -8.48 13.42
C PRO A 119 -3.96 -9.43 12.33
N ALA A 120 -4.02 -8.93 11.10
CA ALA A 120 -4.41 -9.68 9.93
C ALA A 120 -3.55 -9.28 8.73
N ASP A 121 -3.32 -10.22 7.81
CA ASP A 121 -2.64 -9.92 6.56
C ASP A 121 -3.55 -9.08 5.64
N ALA A 122 -2.94 -8.08 5.02
CA ALA A 122 -3.51 -7.31 3.93
C ALA A 122 -2.49 -7.18 2.80
N VAL A 123 -2.95 -6.75 1.63
CA VAL A 123 -2.12 -6.58 0.45
C VAL A 123 -2.36 -5.20 -0.14
N ALA A 124 -1.28 -4.46 -0.38
CA ALA A 124 -1.28 -3.28 -1.23
C ALA A 124 -0.89 -3.72 -2.66
N THR A 125 -1.72 -3.37 -3.64
CA THR A 125 -1.48 -3.71 -5.05
C THR A 125 -1.44 -2.45 -5.88
N ARG A 126 -0.50 -2.39 -6.83
CA ARG A 126 -0.36 -1.25 -7.74
C ARG A 126 0.01 -1.73 -9.15
N CYS A 127 -0.62 -1.11 -10.14
CA CYS A 127 -0.30 -1.34 -11.54
C CYS A 127 0.81 -0.42 -12.00
N PHE A 128 1.65 -0.92 -12.90
CA PHE A 128 2.77 -0.18 -13.49
C PHE A 128 2.77 -0.31 -15.00
N THR A 129 3.15 0.78 -15.67
CA THR A 129 3.52 0.79 -17.07
C THR A 129 5.04 0.93 -17.17
N ILE A 130 5.67 -0.02 -17.84
CA ILE A 130 7.10 -0.02 -18.14
C ILE A 130 7.26 0.23 -19.64
N ASP A 131 7.75 1.40 -20.00
CA ASP A 131 8.09 1.74 -21.38
C ASP A 131 9.56 1.34 -21.65
N LEU A 132 9.74 0.35 -22.52
CA LEU A 132 11.03 -0.11 -23.02
C LEU A 132 11.30 0.57 -24.38
N PRO A 133 12.38 1.33 -24.53
CA PRO A 133 12.71 1.98 -25.79
C PRO A 133 13.11 0.96 -26.85
N LYS A 134 12.75 1.21 -28.12
CA LYS A 134 13.06 0.30 -29.25
C LYS A 134 14.57 0.04 -29.43
N ALA A 135 15.40 1.05 -29.17
CA ALA A 135 16.85 0.96 -29.30
C ALA A 135 17.55 2.08 -28.49
N GLY A 136 18.84 1.89 -28.23
CA GLY A 136 19.73 2.89 -27.62
C GLY A 136 19.94 2.67 -26.11
N PRO A 137 20.78 3.50 -25.47
CA PRO A 137 21.14 3.37 -24.05
C PRO A 137 20.04 3.90 -23.10
N ALA A 138 18.85 4.22 -23.62
CA ALA A 138 17.78 4.77 -22.83
C ALA A 138 17.30 3.73 -21.81
N ARG A 139 17.21 4.14 -20.55
CA ARG A 139 16.73 3.28 -19.46
C ARG A 139 15.22 3.04 -19.59
N PRO A 140 14.71 1.89 -19.13
CA PRO A 140 13.29 1.65 -19.04
C PRO A 140 12.62 2.72 -18.18
N ARG A 141 11.49 3.25 -18.62
CA ARG A 141 10.70 4.21 -17.85
C ARG A 141 9.57 3.49 -17.14
N VAL A 142 9.57 3.57 -15.82
CA VAL A 142 8.52 2.98 -14.97
C VAL A 142 7.55 4.07 -14.53
N THR A 143 6.28 3.91 -14.89
CA THR A 143 5.18 4.80 -14.51
C THR A 143 4.22 4.03 -13.60
N ALA A 144 3.91 4.60 -12.44
CA ALA A 144 3.06 3.98 -11.45
C ALA A 144 1.63 4.54 -11.58
N HIS A 145 0.64 3.65 -11.61
CA HIS A 145 -0.79 4.02 -11.66
C HIS A 145 -1.30 4.29 -10.24
N ASP A 146 -2.41 5.00 -10.11
CA ASP A 146 -3.03 5.25 -8.81
C ASP A 146 -3.69 3.98 -8.24
N SER A 147 -3.99 4.00 -6.94
CA SER A 147 -4.61 2.86 -6.26
C SER A 147 -5.97 2.54 -6.88
N GLY A 148 -6.19 1.29 -7.28
CA GLY A 148 -7.46 0.83 -7.86
C GLY A 148 -7.59 1.05 -9.36
N GLU A 149 -6.62 1.69 -10.02
CA GLU A 149 -6.58 1.70 -11.47
C GLU A 149 -6.26 0.29 -12.00
N PRO A 150 -7.05 -0.22 -12.96
CA PRO A 150 -6.85 -1.55 -13.47
C PRO A 150 -5.61 -1.62 -14.37
N CYS A 151 -4.95 -2.78 -14.37
CA CYS A 151 -3.85 -3.09 -15.28
C CYS A 151 -4.40 -3.34 -16.69
N HIS A 152 -4.82 -2.29 -17.38
CA HIS A 152 -5.29 -2.35 -18.76
C HIS A 152 -4.53 -1.34 -19.61
N GLY A 153 -4.24 -1.74 -20.86
CA GLY A 153 -3.69 -0.89 -21.89
C GLY A 153 -4.66 -0.69 -23.04
#